data_AF-A0A9D2D8E1-F1
#
_entry.id   AF-A0A9D2D8E1-F1
#
_cell.length_a   1.000
_cell.length_b   1.000
_cell.length_c   1.000
_cell.angle_alpha   90.00
_cell.angle_beta   90.00
_cell.angle_gamma   90.00
#
_symmetry.space_group_name_H-M   'P 1'
#
loop_
_entity.id
_entity.type
_entity.pdbx_description
1 polymer ?
#
loop_
_entity_poly.entity_id
_entity_poly.type
_entity_poly.pdbx_seq_one_letter_code
_entity_poly.pdbx_strand_id
1 'polypeptide(L)' 'MRPLRLTMQAFGSYGKRTVIDFEQTNQNLFLITGDTGAGKTTIFDA' A
#
# COMPACT_ATOMS: atom_id res chain seq x y z
N MET A 1 8.56 7.94 11.89
CA MET A 1 8.83 6.68 11.17
C MET A 1 8.45 6.91 9.70
N ARG A 2 9.33 6.62 8.72
CA ARG A 2 9.05 6.75 7.28
C ARG A 2 9.08 5.34 6.66
N PRO A 3 7.97 4.81 6.12
CA PRO A 3 8.01 3.53 5.41
C PRO A 3 8.85 3.67 4.14
N LEU A 4 9.67 2.67 3.83
CA LEU A 4 10.49 2.64 2.62
C LEU A 4 9.77 1.85 1.53
N ARG A 5 9.38 0.61 1.85
CA ARG A 5 8.72 -0.29 0.91
C ARG A 5 7.75 -1.19 1.65
N LEU A 6 6.57 -1.40 1.07
CA LEU A 6 5.59 -2.39 1.51
C LEU A 6 5.43 -3.44 0.41
N THR A 7 5.59 -4.72 0.76
CA THR A 7 5.35 -5.84 -0.15
C THR A 7 4.28 -6.73 0.44
N MET A 8 3.20 -6.96 -0.31
CA MET A 8 2.07 -7.79 0.10
C MET A 8 1.80 -8.88 -0.94
N GLN A 9 1.43 -10.07 -0.48
CA GLN A 9 1.00 -11.18 -1.32
C GLN A 9 0.10 -12.10 -0.50
N ALA A 10 -1.01 -12.57 -1.10
CA ALA A 10 -2.01 -13.38 -0.43
C ALA A 10 -2.49 -12.75 0.91
N PHE A 11 -2.61 -11.41 0.94
CA PHE A 11 -2.97 -10.64 2.13
C PHE A 11 -4.16 -9.71 1.85
N GLY A 12 -5.28 -9.94 2.54
CA GLY A 12 -6.55 -9.24 2.30
C GLY A 12 -6.95 -9.22 0.81
N SER A 13 -7.19 -8.03 0.24
CA SER A 13 -7.51 -7.89 -1.19
C SER A 13 -6.30 -8.05 -2.14
N TYR A 14 -5.07 -8.17 -1.62
CA TYR A 14 -3.83 -8.30 -2.41
C TYR A 14 -3.48 -9.77 -2.68
N GLY A 15 -4.23 -10.43 -3.56
CA GLY A 15 -4.02 -11.84 -3.91
C GLY A 15 -2.72 -12.13 -4.69
N LYS A 16 -2.19 -11.13 -5.41
CA LYS A 16 -0.91 -11.21 -6.13
C LYS A 16 0.15 -10.37 -5.43
N ARG A 17 1.42 -10.67 -5.72
CA ARG A 17 2.55 -9.86 -5.24
C ARG A 17 2.38 -8.42 -5.70
N THR A 18 2.26 -7.52 -4.73
CA THR A 18 2.10 -6.08 -4.91
C THR A 18 3.20 -5.38 -4.12
N VAL A 19 3.86 -4.40 -4.73
CA VAL A 19 4.93 -3.63 -4.10
C VAL A 19 4.55 -2.16 -4.17
N ILE A 20 4.50 -1.51 -3.01
CA ILE A 20 4.38 -0.05 -2.88
C ILE A 20 5.75 0.46 -2.45
N ASP A 21 6.39 1.22 -3.32
CA ASP A 21 7.72 1.80 -3.09
C ASP A 21 7.55 3.29 -2.75
N PHE A 22 7.70 3.64 -1.48
CA PHE A 22 7.55 5.00 -0.96
C PHE A 22 8.80 5.86 -1.21
N GLU A 23 9.89 5.27 -1.71
CA GLU A 23 11.11 5.97 -2.08
C GLU A 23 11.05 6.53 -3.51
N GLN A 24 10.04 6.15 -4.30
CA GLN A 24 9.82 6.71 -5.65
C GLN A 24 9.52 8.21 -5.63
N THR A 25 9.25 8.80 -4.46
CA THR A 25 8.97 10.22 -4.33
C THR A 25 9.61 10.84 -3.08
N ASN A 26 10.02 12.10 -3.20
CA ASN A 26 10.56 12.90 -2.10
C ASN A 26 9.47 13.63 -1.30
N GLN A 27 8.19 13.41 -1.61
CA GLN A 27 7.08 13.99 -0.86
C GLN A 27 6.65 13.08 0.31
N ASN A 28 6.28 13.70 1.43
CA ASN A 28 5.82 13.00 2.65
C ASN A 28 4.30 12.89 2.74
N LEU A 29 3.57 13.28 1.68
CA LEU A 29 2.11 13.24 1.62
C LEU A 29 1.69 12.40 0.41
N PHE A 30 0.83 11.43 0.65
CA PHE A 30 0.27 10.55 -0.37
C PHE A 30 -1.21 10.32 -0.12
N LEU A 31 -1.96 10.04 -1.20
CA LEU A 31 -3.38 9.71 -1.16
C LEU A 31 -3.57 8.25 -1.59
N ILE A 32 -4.22 7.46 -0.73
CA ILE A 32 -4.68 6.12 -1.07
C ILE A 32 -6.19 6.23 -1.37
N THR A 33 -6.58 5.99 -2.62
CA THR A 33 -7.97 6.13 -3.10
C THR A 33 -8.41 4.94 -3.94
N GLY A 34 -9.72 4.80 -4.16
CA GLY A 34 -10.35 3.70 -4.90
C GLY A 34 -11.70 3.28 -4.32
N ASP A 35 -12.39 2.36 -4.99
CA ASP A 35 -13.73 1.90 -4.62
C ASP A 35 -13.79 1.17 -3.26
N THR A 36 -14.99 1.05 -2.70
CA THR A 36 -15.24 0.21 -1.51
C THR A 36 -14.86 -1.24 -1.81
N GLY A 37 -14.12 -1.87 -0.90
CA GLY A 37 -13.61 -3.25 -1.08
C GLY A 37 -12.28 -3.36 -1.83
N ALA A 38 -11.74 -2.27 -2.39
CA ALA A 38 -10.48 -2.29 -3.15
C ALA A 38 -9.20 -2.58 -2.32
N GLY A 39 -9.31 -2.78 -1.00
CA GLY A 39 -8.15 -3.10 -0.14
C GLY A 39 -7.41 -1.92 0.47
N LYS A 40 -7.99 -0.70 0.43
CA LYS A 40 -7.36 0.51 0.99
C LYS A 40 -7.00 0.34 2.47
N THR A 41 -7.93 -0.16 3.30
CA THR A 41 -7.69 -0.42 4.73
C THR A 41 -6.62 -1.49 4.94
N THR A 42 -6.60 -2.53 4.08
CA THR A 42 -5.60 -3.59 4.12
C THR A 42 -4.17 -3.07 3.98
N ILE A 43 -3.93 -1.97 3.27
CA ILE A 43 -2.59 -1.34 3.20
C ILE A 43 -2.14 -0.86 4.58
N PHE A 44 -3.05 -0.38 5.43
CA PHE A 44 -2.73 0.15 6.75
C PHE A 44 -2.59 -0.92 7.84
N ASP A 45 -3.10 -2.13 7.58
CA ASP A 45 -2.99 -3.28 8.49
C ASP A 45 -1.67 -4.05 8.34
N ALA A 46 -0.97 -3.85 7.21
CA ALA A 46 0.28 -4.54 6.86
C ALA A 46 1.52 -3.80 7.40
#